data_AF-A0ABD2P7C8-F1
#
_entry.id   AF-A0ABD2P7C8-F1
#
_cell.length_a   1.000
_cell.length_b   1.000
_cell.length_c   1.000
_cell.angle_alpha   90.00
_cell.angle_beta   90.00
_cell.angle_gamma   90.00
#
_symmetry.space_group_name_H-M   'P 1'
#
loop_
_entity.id
_entity.type
_entity.pdbx_description
1 polymer ?
#
loop_
_entity_poly.entity_id
_entity_poly.type
_entity_poly.pdbx_seq_one_letter_code
_entity_poly.pdbx_strand_id
1 'polypeptide(L)'
;MHLIYGECGCNASAAASLYRERYPNAERHPDYRVFVHVHQSYSGGRLLHVRKSGGRPQGDYDDMVLEEVESDAGTSVRAIEMNTEVPESSAQRILKRH
;
A
#
# COMPACT_ATOMS: atom_id res chain seq x y z
N MET A 1 19.33 6.00 -8.27
CA MET A 1 19.64 4.56 -8.45
C MET A 1 19.87 4.18 -9.90
N HIS A 2 18.87 4.32 -10.79
CA HIS A 2 19.00 3.87 -12.19
C HIS A 2 20.12 4.56 -12.98
N LEU A 3 20.30 5.88 -12.81
CA LEU A 3 21.38 6.63 -13.48
C LEU A 3 22.78 6.16 -13.04
N ILE A 4 23.00 6.01 -11.73
CA ILE A 4 24.25 5.48 -11.16
C ILE A 4 24.49 4.03 -11.63
N TYR A 5 23.43 3.23 -11.73
CA TYR A 5 23.53 1.87 -12.26
C TYR A 5 23.97 1.85 -13.73
N GLY A 6 23.44 2.75 -14.56
CA GLY A 6 23.86 2.91 -15.95
C GLY A 6 25.29 3.42 -16.09
N GLU A 7 25.69 4.38 -15.25
CA GLU A 7 27.06 4.90 -15.18
C GLU A 7 28.09 3.80 -14.85
N CYS A 8 27.71 2.86 -13.99
CA CYS A 8 28.53 1.69 -13.67
C CYS A 8 28.39 0.54 -14.69
N GLY A 9 27.85 0.79 -15.90
CA GLY A 9 27.72 -0.23 -16.94
C GLY A 9 26.82 -1.40 -16.54
N CYS A 10 25.73 -1.13 -15.81
CA CYS A 10 24.84 -2.15 -15.26
C CYS A 10 25.51 -3.11 -14.24
N ASN A 11 26.64 -2.70 -13.65
CA ASN A 11 27.23 -3.41 -12.52
C ASN A 11 26.63 -2.92 -11.19
N ALA A 12 25.85 -3.78 -10.54
CA ALA A 12 25.07 -3.40 -9.37
C ALA A 12 25.93 -3.21 -8.12
N SER A 13 27.00 -4.00 -7.99
CA SER A 13 27.93 -3.90 -6.87
C SER A 13 28.71 -2.59 -6.93
N ALA A 14 29.26 -2.26 -8.12
CA ALA A 14 29.94 -1.00 -8.36
C ALA A 14 29.02 0.20 -8.13
N ALA A 15 27.76 0.12 -8.59
CA ALA A 15 26.77 1.15 -8.38
C ALA A 15 26.44 1.37 -6.89
N ALA A 16 26.39 0.30 -6.10
CA ALA A 16 26.17 0.39 -4.66
C ALA A 16 27.35 1.06 -3.94
N SER A 17 28.60 0.72 -4.31
CA SER A 17 29.80 1.38 -3.79
C SER A 17 29.84 2.86 -4.16
N LEU A 18 29.62 3.19 -5.45
CA LEU A 18 29.59 4.57 -5.93
C LEU A 18 28.48 5.40 -5.25
N TYR A 19 27.34 4.77 -4.95
CA TYR A 19 26.27 5.43 -4.21
C TYR A 19 26.69 5.78 -2.77
N ARG A 20 27.43 4.89 -2.09
CA ARG A 20 27.96 5.17 -0.75
C ARG A 20 28.95 6.33 -0.77
N GLU A 21 29.82 6.36 -1.76
CA GLU A 21 30.82 7.43 -1.94
C GLU A 21 30.15 8.79 -2.21
N ARG A 22 29.12 8.82 -3.07
CA ARG A 22 28.41 10.06 -3.40
C ARG A 22 27.49 10.58 -2.30
N TYR A 23 26.95 9.68 -1.49
CA TYR A 23 25.97 10.03 -0.45
C TYR A 23 26.36 9.45 0.91
N PRO A 24 27.50 9.86 1.49
CA PRO A 24 28.04 9.26 2.71
C PRO A 24 27.15 9.46 3.94
N ASN A 25 26.33 10.51 3.96
CA ASN A 25 25.46 10.86 5.09
C ASN A 25 24.04 10.30 4.95
N ALA A 26 23.78 9.42 3.98
CA ALA A 26 22.46 8.81 3.84
C ALA A 26 22.16 7.90 5.05
N GLU A 27 20.97 8.04 5.64
CA GLU A 27 20.54 7.21 6.79
C GLU A 27 20.62 5.70 6.50
N ARG A 28 20.39 5.32 5.25
CA ARG A 28 20.56 3.95 4.75
C ARG A 28 21.11 3.97 3.34
N HIS A 29 22.07 3.07 3.09
CA HIS A 29 22.56 2.83 1.76
C HIS A 29 21.81 1.66 1.09
N PRO A 30 21.47 1.79 -0.20
CA PRO A 30 20.85 0.72 -0.95
C PRO A 30 21.78 -0.49 -1.07
N ASP A 31 21.22 -1.68 -0.94
CA ASP A 31 21.89 -2.90 -1.38
C ASP A 31 21.96 -2.98 -2.91
N TYR A 32 22.93 -3.72 -3.45
CA TYR A 32 23.10 -3.88 -4.90
C TYR A 32 21.83 -4.40 -5.59
N ARG A 33 21.04 -5.23 -4.89
CA ARG A 33 19.76 -5.77 -5.41
C ARG A 33 18.74 -4.67 -5.70
N VAL A 34 18.79 -3.54 -4.99
CA VAL A 34 17.91 -2.39 -5.23
C VAL A 34 18.15 -1.81 -6.62
N PHE A 35 19.42 -1.70 -7.06
CA PHE A 35 19.75 -1.17 -8.39
C PHE A 35 19.21 -2.06 -9.50
N VAL A 36 19.35 -3.38 -9.36
CA VAL A 36 18.81 -4.37 -10.29
C VAL A 36 17.28 -4.28 -10.35
N HIS A 37 16.62 -4.26 -9.20
CA HIS A 37 15.16 -4.21 -9.13
C HIS A 37 14.57 -2.93 -9.73
N VAL A 38 15.19 -1.80 -9.43
CA VAL A 38 14.82 -0.49 -10.00
C VAL A 38 14.97 -0.51 -11.52
N HIS A 39 16.09 -1.04 -12.03
CA HIS A 39 16.32 -1.14 -13.47
C HIS A 39 15.28 -2.04 -14.15
N GLN A 40 15.04 -3.25 -13.63
CA GLN A 40 14.03 -4.16 -14.18
C GLN A 40 12.62 -3.55 -14.19
N SER A 41 12.26 -2.80 -13.13
CA SER A 41 10.97 -2.12 -13.06
C SER A 41 10.81 -1.09 -14.18
N TYR A 42 11.82 -0.25 -14.40
CA TYR A 42 11.80 0.74 -15.48
C TYR A 42 11.82 0.10 -16.88
N SER A 43 12.63 -0.94 -17.09
CA SER A 43 12.66 -1.67 -18.36
C SER A 43 11.32 -2.34 -18.68
N GLY A 44 10.55 -2.71 -17.65
CA GLY A 44 9.19 -3.22 -17.78
C GLY A 44 8.09 -2.13 -17.84
N GLY A 45 8.45 -0.85 -17.98
CA GLY A 45 7.50 0.27 -18.04
C GLY A 45 6.79 0.58 -16.71
N ARG A 46 7.29 0.05 -15.59
CA ARG A 46 6.69 0.26 -14.26
C ARG A 46 7.44 1.35 -13.52
N LEU A 47 6.71 2.35 -13.05
CA LEU A 47 7.21 3.28 -12.04
C LEU A 47 7.16 2.59 -10.67
N LEU A 48 8.22 2.76 -9.88
CA LEU A 48 8.26 2.28 -8.50
C LEU A 48 7.24 3.08 -7.67
N HIS A 49 6.05 2.54 -7.54
CA HIS A 49 5.04 3.09 -6.65
C HIS A 49 5.46 2.75 -5.21
N VAL A 50 5.61 3.76 -4.35
CA VAL A 50 5.60 3.54 -2.91
C VAL A 50 4.26 2.89 -2.61
N ARG A 51 4.23 1.60 -2.27
CA ARG A 51 3.01 0.96 -1.83
C ARG A 51 2.49 1.78 -0.65
N LYS A 52 1.50 2.65 -0.88
CA LYS A 52 0.65 3.13 0.21
C LYS A 52 0.17 1.85 0.87
N SER A 53 0.38 1.72 2.17
CA SER A 53 -0.20 0.68 3.01
C SER A 53 -1.73 0.86 3.12
N GLY A 54 -2.39 1.25 2.02
CA GLY A 54 -3.83 1.27 1.93
C GLY A 54 -4.27 -0.16 1.66
N GLY A 55 -5.03 -0.71 2.59
CA GLY A 55 -5.71 -1.97 2.38
C GLY A 55 -6.59 -1.93 1.12
N ARG A 56 -7.20 -3.07 0.81
CA ARG A 56 -8.18 -3.18 -0.28
C ARG A 56 -9.22 -2.04 -0.17
N PRO A 57 -9.57 -1.34 -1.27
CA PRO A 57 -10.61 -0.32 -1.24
C PRO A 57 -11.83 -0.88 -0.54
N GLN A 58 -12.25 -0.21 0.53
CA GLN A 58 -13.44 -0.60 1.28
C GLN A 58 -14.65 -0.05 0.53
N GLY A 59 -15.73 -0.84 0.42
CA GLY A 59 -17.00 -0.32 -0.07
C GLY A 59 -17.51 0.76 0.89
N ASP A 60 -18.17 1.78 0.32
CA ASP A 60 -18.70 2.94 1.03
C ASP A 60 -20.04 2.60 1.68
N TYR A 61 -20.00 1.68 2.65
CA TYR A 61 -21.19 1.16 3.34
C TYR A 61 -21.32 1.70 4.77
N ASP A 62 -20.34 2.51 5.21
CA ASP A 62 -20.25 2.99 6.59
C ASP A 62 -21.51 3.81 6.93
N ASP A 63 -21.91 4.73 6.07
CA ASP A 63 -23.10 5.57 6.28
C ASP A 63 -24.40 4.74 6.37
N MET A 64 -24.57 3.75 5.50
CA MET A 64 -25.79 2.90 5.49
C MET A 64 -25.93 2.08 6.78
N VAL A 65 -24.81 1.53 7.28
CA VAL A 65 -24.80 0.73 8.51
C VAL A 65 -25.01 1.63 9.73
N LEU A 66 -24.41 2.82 9.75
CA LEU A 66 -24.53 3.76 10.87
C LEU A 66 -25.93 4.38 10.95
N GLU A 67 -26.56 4.72 9.82
CA GLU A 67 -27.93 5.24 9.78
C GLU A 67 -28.94 4.22 10.33
N GLU A 68 -28.80 2.95 9.98
CA GLU A 68 -29.66 1.88 10.50
C GLU A 68 -29.51 1.72 12.03
N VAL A 69 -28.29 1.82 12.56
CA VAL A 69 -28.04 1.75 14.01
C VAL A 69 -28.48 3.00 14.75
N GLU A 70 -28.39 4.19 14.12
CA GLU A 70 -28.94 5.42 14.67
C GLU A 70 -30.47 5.37 14.76
N SER A 71 -31.13 4.74 13.79
CA SER A 71 -32.58 4.53 13.79
C SER A 71 -33.03 3.53 14.86
N ASP A 72 -32.30 2.42 15.05
CA ASP A 72 -32.56 1.45 16.12
C ASP A 72 -31.26 0.82 16.65
N ALA A 73 -30.78 1.31 17.80
CA ALA A 73 -29.57 0.80 18.44
C ALA A 73 -29.70 -0.65 18.96
N GLY A 74 -30.92 -1.20 19.04
CA GLY A 74 -31.18 -2.59 19.40
C GLY A 74 -31.10 -3.56 18.22
N THR A 75 -30.91 -3.06 17.00
CA THR A 75 -30.92 -3.87 15.78
C THR A 75 -29.80 -4.91 15.77
N SER A 76 -30.10 -6.08 15.21
CA SER A 76 -29.11 -7.16 15.07
C SER A 76 -28.34 -6.99 13.77
N VAL A 77 -27.10 -7.49 13.70
CA VAL A 77 -26.31 -7.42 12.45
C VAL A 77 -27.01 -8.13 11.27
N ARG A 78 -27.77 -9.20 11.54
CA ARG A 78 -28.60 -9.85 10.52
C ARG A 78 -29.74 -8.96 10.01
N ALA A 79 -30.33 -8.14 10.90
CA ALA A 79 -31.35 -7.18 10.50
C ALA A 79 -30.74 -6.06 9.65
N ILE A 80 -29.54 -5.58 10.00
CA ILE A 80 -28.78 -4.62 9.19
C ILE A 80 -28.54 -5.18 7.79
N GLU A 81 -28.09 -6.43 7.65
CA GLU A 81 -27.88 -7.06 6.34
C GLU A 81 -29.19 -7.14 5.53
N MET A 82 -30.31 -7.53 6.14
CA MET A 82 -31.60 -7.59 5.45
C MET A 82 -32.11 -6.20 5.02
N ASN A 83 -31.83 -5.16 5.80
CA ASN A 83 -32.36 -3.80 5.56
C ASN A 83 -31.46 -2.97 4.63
N THR A 84 -30.15 -3.20 4.65
CA THR A 84 -29.15 -2.39 3.91
C THR A 84 -28.48 -3.14 2.76
N GLU A 85 -28.69 -4.46 2.64
CA GLU A 85 -27.98 -5.37 1.72
C GLU A 85 -26.45 -5.41 1.96
N VAL A 86 -25.96 -4.83 3.05
CA VAL A 86 -24.55 -4.86 3.43
C VAL A 86 -24.25 -6.22 4.07
N PRO A 87 -23.28 -6.99 3.55
CA PRO A 87 -22.97 -8.31 4.09
C PRO A 87 -22.68 -8.27 5.59
N GLU A 88 -23.13 -9.26 6.34
CA GLU A 88 -23.00 -9.32 7.81
C GLU A 88 -21.55 -9.06 8.27
N SER A 89 -20.58 -9.66 7.57
CA SER A 89 -19.14 -9.49 7.84
C SER A 89 -18.61 -8.07 7.63
N SER A 90 -19.20 -7.32 6.69
CA SER A 90 -18.87 -5.91 6.45
C SER A 90 -19.50 -5.03 7.51
N ALA A 91 -20.77 -5.24 7.83
CA ALA A 91 -21.48 -4.53 8.90
C ALA A 91 -20.77 -4.70 10.25
N GLN A 92 -20.41 -5.94 10.65
CA GLN A 92 -19.65 -6.19 11.89
C GLN A 92 -18.30 -5.47 11.92
N ARG A 93 -17.60 -5.38 10.78
CA ARG A 93 -16.30 -4.71 10.72
C ARG A 93 -16.45 -3.18 10.84
N ILE A 94 -17.51 -2.61 10.28
CA ILE A 94 -17.85 -1.20 10.40
C ILE A 94 -18.19 -0.88 11.85
N LEU A 95 -19.08 -1.65 12.47
CA LEU A 95 -19.48 -1.48 13.87
C LEU A 95 -18.33 -1.67 14.87
N LYS A 96 -17.28 -2.43 14.53
CA LYS A 96 -16.07 -2.54 15.38
C LYS A 96 -15.10 -1.38 15.24
N ARG A 97 -15.24 -0.59 14.18
CA ARG A 97 -14.35 0.54 13.88
C ARG A 97 -14.83 1.83 14.56
N HIS A 98 -16.15 2.02 14.63
CA HIS A 98 -16.82 3.11 15.30
C HIS A 98 -17.07 2.77 16.77
#